data_AF-A0A382MK35-F1
#
_entry.id   AF-A0A382MK35-F1
#
_cell.length_a   1.000
_cell.length_b   1.000
_cell.length_c   1.000
_cell.angle_alpha   90.00
_cell.angle_beta   90.00
_cell.angle_gamma   90.00
#
_symmetry.space_group_name_H-M   'P 1'
#
loop_
_entity.id
_entity.type
_entity.pdbx_description
1 polymer ?
#
loop_
_entity_poly.entity_id
_entity_poly.type
_entity_poly.pdbx_seq_one_letter_code
_entity_poly.pdbx_strand_id
1 'polypeptide(L)'
;MNRVAILFLAAAFTASADWPQWRGPYRNGLVIGSVPLLNAFPEDGPRQLWKSEPIPSNDDGGHGSVIVAGNRVYMGIVWHNDKPSEKRELNDLVLRKLGYRNLDSSPELVKKMEE
;
A
#
# COMPACT_ATOMS: atom_id res chain seq x y z
N MET A 1 -43.87 -26.34 -32.14
CA MET A 1 -43.87 -25.17 -31.24
C MET A 1 -42.70 -25.36 -30.28
N ASN A 2 -41.50 -24.95 -30.69
CA ASN A 2 -40.26 -25.35 -30.00
C ASN A 2 -39.86 -24.22 -29.05
N ARG A 3 -40.02 -24.48 -27.75
CA ARG A 3 -39.56 -23.57 -26.69
C ARG A 3 -38.06 -23.75 -26.52
N VAL A 4 -37.27 -22.78 -26.98
CA VAL A 4 -35.85 -22.68 -26.68
C VAL A 4 -35.72 -22.15 -25.25
N ALA A 5 -35.20 -22.96 -24.33
CA ALA A 5 -34.86 -22.52 -22.98
C ALA A 5 -33.43 -21.98 -22.99
N ILE A 6 -33.26 -20.67 -22.74
CA ILE A 6 -31.95 -20.03 -22.57
C ILE A 6 -31.52 -20.25 -21.12
N LEU A 7 -30.52 -21.11 -20.92
CA LEU A 7 -29.83 -21.27 -19.64
C LEU A 7 -28.91 -20.07 -19.43
N PHE A 8 -29.33 -19.13 -18.58
CA PHE A 8 -28.44 -18.11 -18.02
C PHE A 8 -27.45 -18.80 -17.07
N LEU A 9 -26.24 -19.04 -17.54
CA LEU A 9 -25.12 -19.43 -16.68
C LEU A 9 -24.73 -18.20 -15.86
N ALA A 10 -25.33 -18.05 -14.67
CA ALA A 10 -24.90 -17.05 -13.71
C ALA A 10 -23.47 -17.42 -13.27
N ALA A 11 -22.48 -16.72 -13.82
CA ALA A 11 -21.12 -16.78 -13.32
C ALA A 11 -21.16 -16.31 -11.86
N ALA A 12 -21.08 -17.25 -10.92
CA ALA A 12 -20.85 -16.93 -9.53
C ALA A 12 -19.46 -16.27 -9.47
N PHE A 13 -19.43 -14.94 -9.49
CA PHE A 13 -18.29 -14.19 -9.02
C PHE A 13 -18.16 -14.55 -7.55
N THR A 14 -17.30 -15.52 -7.24
CA THR A 14 -16.76 -15.65 -5.91
C THR A 14 -16.07 -14.31 -5.64
N ALA A 15 -16.74 -13.44 -4.89
CA ALA A 15 -16.07 -12.32 -4.27
C ALA A 15 -15.05 -12.93 -3.30
N SER A 16 -13.88 -13.24 -3.84
CA SER A 16 -12.64 -13.31 -3.07
C SER A 16 -12.64 -12.09 -2.15
N ALA A 17 -12.14 -12.23 -0.92
CA ALA A 17 -12.01 -11.14 0.04
C ALA A 17 -10.95 -10.14 -0.47
N ASP A 18 -11.26 -9.49 -1.58
CA ASP A 18 -10.42 -8.57 -2.30
C ASP A 18 -10.31 -7.27 -1.49
N TRP A 19 -9.19 -6.59 -1.69
CA TRP A 19 -8.89 -5.29 -1.08
C TRP A 19 -8.69 -4.27 -2.20
N PRO A 20 -9.75 -3.87 -2.93
CA PRO A 20 -9.62 -3.25 -4.24
C PRO A 20 -9.20 -1.77 -4.20
N GLN A 21 -9.17 -1.13 -3.02
CA GLN A 21 -8.88 0.30 -2.88
C GLN A 21 -8.25 0.65 -1.53
N TRP A 22 -7.81 1.90 -1.38
CA TRP A 22 -7.29 2.42 -0.13
C TRP A 22 -8.30 2.21 1.00
N ARG A 23 -7.83 1.58 2.09
CA ARG A 23 -8.64 1.15 3.25
C ARG A 23 -9.75 0.13 2.92
N GLY A 24 -9.60 -0.64 1.84
CA GLY A 24 -10.42 -1.80 1.55
C GLY A 24 -11.78 -1.47 0.91
N PRO A 25 -12.65 -2.48 0.71
CA PRO A 25 -13.89 -2.35 -0.06
C PRO A 25 -14.81 -1.24 0.46
N TYR A 26 -14.82 -1.00 1.78
CA TYR A 26 -15.65 0.02 2.43
C TYR A 26 -14.87 1.28 2.86
N ARG A 27 -13.59 1.41 2.48
CA ARG A 27 -12.68 2.53 2.84
C ARG A 27 -12.54 2.77 4.34
N ASN A 28 -12.87 1.78 5.16
CA ASN A 28 -12.84 1.87 6.62
C ASN A 28 -11.61 1.20 7.24
N GLY A 29 -10.85 0.41 6.49
CA GLY A 29 -9.65 -0.28 6.95
C GLY A 29 -9.95 -1.57 7.72
N LEU A 30 -11.16 -2.12 7.59
CA LEU A 30 -11.58 -3.33 8.30
C LEU A 30 -11.68 -4.53 7.35
N VAL A 31 -11.11 -5.67 7.78
CA VAL A 31 -11.23 -6.96 7.09
C VAL A 31 -12.41 -7.73 7.66
N ILE A 32 -13.56 -7.67 6.98
CA ILE A 32 -14.80 -8.32 7.42
C ILE A 32 -14.74 -9.83 7.10
N GLY A 33 -15.16 -10.67 8.05
CA GLY A 33 -15.20 -12.13 7.85
C GLY A 33 -13.82 -12.80 7.83
N SER A 34 -12.80 -12.14 8.38
CA SER A 34 -11.45 -12.71 8.52
C SER A 34 -11.41 -13.78 9.62
N VAL A 35 -10.42 -14.67 9.50
CA VAL A 35 -10.03 -15.52 10.63
C VAL A 35 -9.59 -14.65 11.82
N PRO A 36 -9.82 -15.08 13.07
CA PRO A 36 -9.33 -14.36 14.23
C PRO A 36 -7.83 -14.06 14.10
N LEU A 37 -7.44 -12.83 14.45
CA LEU A 37 -6.03 -12.49 14.54
C LEU A 37 -5.35 -13.39 15.57
N LEU A 38 -4.09 -13.73 15.32
CA LEU A 38 -3.28 -14.45 16.29
C LEU A 38 -3.12 -13.58 17.55
N ASN A 39 -3.35 -14.17 18.72
CA ASN A 39 -3.11 -13.49 20.00
C ASN A 39 -1.61 -13.27 20.26
N ALA A 40 -0.75 -14.12 19.66
CA ALA A 40 0.69 -13.99 19.68
C ALA A 40 1.26 -14.57 18.37
N PHE A 41 2.35 -13.97 17.87
CA PHE A 41 3.09 -14.58 16.77
C PHE A 41 3.89 -15.79 17.24
N PRO A 42 4.12 -16.79 16.38
CA PRO A 42 5.08 -17.85 16.65
C PRO A 42 6.47 -17.28 16.94
N GLU A 43 7.30 -18.01 17.69
CA GLU A 43 8.69 -17.59 17.99
C GLU A 43 9.50 -17.32 16.71
N ASP A 44 9.35 -18.19 15.71
CA ASP A 44 9.98 -18.05 14.38
C ASP A 44 9.23 -17.08 13.45
N GLY A 45 8.15 -16.46 13.92
CA GLY A 45 7.30 -15.56 13.17
C GLY A 45 6.29 -16.24 12.23
N PRO A 46 5.46 -15.44 11.52
CA PRO A 46 4.53 -15.96 10.54
C PRO A 46 5.27 -16.57 9.33
N ARG A 47 4.74 -17.66 8.79
CA ARG A 47 5.29 -18.29 7.59
C ARG A 47 5.29 -17.33 6.40
N GLN A 48 6.46 -17.06 5.84
CA GLN A 48 6.58 -16.30 4.59
C GLN A 48 6.10 -17.17 3.41
N LEU A 49 5.03 -16.74 2.74
CA LEU A 49 4.49 -17.44 1.57
C LEU A 49 5.22 -17.05 0.28
N TRP A 50 5.58 -15.78 0.16
CA TRP A 50 6.29 -15.22 -0.98
C TRP A 50 6.97 -13.91 -0.56
N LYS A 51 7.91 -13.45 -1.39
CA LYS A 51 8.59 -12.17 -1.23
C LYS A 51 8.75 -11.55 -2.62
N SER A 52 8.42 -10.28 -2.77
CA SER A 52 8.67 -9.55 -4.02
C SER A 52 10.15 -9.18 -4.15
N GLU A 53 10.53 -8.75 -5.34
CA GLU A 53 11.72 -7.92 -5.53
C GLU A 53 11.63 -6.62 -4.71
N PRO A 54 12.76 -5.93 -4.47
CA PRO A 54 12.76 -4.61 -3.87
C PRO A 54 11.86 -3.63 -4.64
N ILE A 55 11.01 -2.91 -3.91
CA ILE A 55 10.11 -1.89 -4.47
C ILE A 55 10.57 -0.53 -3.93
N PRO A 56 10.79 0.48 -4.80
CA PRO A 56 11.17 1.81 -4.34
C PRO A 56 10.08 2.40 -3.43
N SER A 57 10.50 3.15 -2.41
CA SER A 57 9.61 3.76 -1.42
C SER A 57 10.19 5.07 -0.91
N ASN A 58 9.40 5.86 -0.18
CA ASN A 58 9.82 7.14 0.39
C ASN A 58 10.36 8.09 -0.70
N ASP A 59 11.59 8.58 -0.54
CA ASP A 59 12.25 9.48 -1.49
C ASP A 59 12.49 8.86 -2.87
N ASP A 60 12.44 7.53 -3.00
CA ASP A 60 12.74 6.82 -4.26
C ASP A 60 11.47 6.32 -4.98
N GLY A 61 10.32 6.26 -4.29
CA GLY A 61 9.08 5.81 -4.95
C GLY A 61 7.74 6.03 -4.24
N GLY A 62 7.71 6.90 -3.23
CA GLY A 62 6.48 7.33 -2.55
C GLY A 62 5.95 6.34 -1.52
N HIS A 63 4.68 6.55 -1.12
CA HIS A 63 4.00 5.78 -0.07
C HIS A 63 2.65 5.24 -0.56
N GLY A 64 2.70 4.29 -1.49
CA GLY A 64 1.51 3.63 -2.04
C GLY A 64 0.90 2.58 -1.09
N SER A 65 -0.43 2.47 -1.08
CA SER A 65 -1.14 1.35 -0.44
C SER A 65 -1.14 0.13 -1.36
N VAL A 66 -1.10 -1.05 -0.76
CA VAL A 66 -1.30 -2.32 -1.47
C VAL A 66 -2.78 -2.53 -1.76
N ILE A 67 -3.08 -3.04 -2.96
CA ILE A 67 -4.41 -3.37 -3.46
C ILE A 67 -4.41 -4.84 -3.87
N VAL A 68 -5.48 -5.58 -3.55
CA VAL A 68 -5.64 -6.98 -3.95
C VAL A 68 -6.93 -7.10 -4.74
N ALA A 69 -6.86 -7.60 -5.97
CA ALA A 69 -8.03 -7.83 -6.81
C ALA A 69 -7.80 -9.03 -7.72
N GLY A 70 -8.75 -9.97 -7.75
CA GLY A 70 -8.71 -11.11 -8.67
C GLY A 70 -7.43 -11.94 -8.56
N ASN A 71 -7.03 -12.28 -7.32
CA ASN A 71 -5.82 -13.05 -7.01
C ASN A 71 -4.50 -12.39 -7.48
N ARG A 72 -4.48 -11.07 -7.60
CA ARG A 72 -3.30 -10.28 -7.93
C ARG A 72 -3.12 -9.15 -6.92
N VAL A 73 -1.86 -8.81 -6.68
CA VAL A 73 -1.45 -7.69 -5.84
C VAL A 73 -1.00 -6.55 -6.74
N TYR A 74 -1.52 -5.36 -6.49
CA TYR A 74 -1.19 -4.12 -7.18
C TYR A 74 -0.71 -3.09 -6.18
N MET A 75 0.17 -2.20 -6.64
CA MET A 75 0.62 -1.06 -5.87
C MET A 75 0.95 0.08 -6.81
N GLY A 76 0.47 1.28 -6.48
CA GLY A 76 0.89 2.50 -7.17
C GLY A 76 2.28 2.87 -6.68
N ILE A 77 3.25 2.87 -7.60
CA ILE A 77 4.62 3.30 -7.33
C ILE A 77 4.95 4.52 -8.17
N VAL A 78 5.74 5.42 -7.62
CA VAL A 78 6.31 6.55 -8.37
C VAL A 78 7.72 6.13 -8.77
N TRP A 79 8.04 6.12 -10.07
CA TRP A 79 9.41 5.88 -10.50
C TRP A 79 10.16 7.20 -10.53
N HIS A 80 11.21 7.33 -9.73
CA HIS A 80 12.16 8.43 -9.85
C HIS A 80 13.31 8.05 -10.79
N ASN A 81 13.69 9.02 -11.64
CA ASN A 81 14.87 8.92 -12.48
C ASN A 81 15.86 9.99 -12.01
N ASP A 82 16.89 9.58 -11.28
CA ASP A 82 17.95 10.47 -10.85
C ASP A 82 18.79 10.89 -12.06
N LYS A 83 18.73 12.18 -12.39
CA LYS A 83 19.60 12.78 -13.41
C LYS A 83 20.70 13.57 -12.70
N PRO A 84 21.98 13.29 -12.96
CA PRO A 84 23.06 14.10 -12.42
C PRO A 84 22.89 15.57 -12.82
N SER A 85 23.05 16.49 -11.87
CA SER A 85 23.16 17.91 -12.20
C SER A 85 24.53 18.21 -12.78
N GLU A 86 24.59 19.15 -13.73
CA GLU A 86 25.84 19.69 -14.27
C GLU A 86 26.59 20.54 -13.24
N LYS A 87 25.90 20.99 -12.19
CA LYS A 87 26.45 21.84 -11.13
C LYS A 87 26.33 21.14 -9.78
N ARG A 88 27.18 21.55 -8.84
CA ARG A 88 27.02 21.16 -7.44
C ARG A 88 25.82 21.90 -6.87
N GLU A 89 24.80 21.16 -6.48
CA GLU A 89 23.58 21.68 -5.88
C GLU A 89 23.41 21.14 -4.46
N LEU A 90 23.07 22.04 -3.53
CA LEU A 90 22.55 21.70 -2.23
C LEU A 90 21.03 21.89 -2.29
N ASN A 91 20.29 20.78 -2.30
CA ASN A 91 18.83 20.78 -2.32
C ASN A 91 18.28 19.93 -1.16
N ASP A 92 16.96 19.95 -0.97
CA ASP A 92 16.30 19.26 0.13
C ASP A 92 16.60 17.75 0.16
N LEU A 93 16.71 17.10 -1.01
CA LEU A 93 17.04 15.68 -1.08
C LEU A 93 18.46 15.41 -0.56
N VAL A 94 19.44 16.23 -0.93
CA VAL A 94 20.82 16.13 -0.43
C VAL A 94 20.86 16.34 1.08
N LEU A 95 20.16 17.36 1.58
CA LEU A 95 20.10 17.65 3.02
C LEU A 95 19.46 16.47 3.79
N ARG A 96 18.33 15.92 3.30
CA ARG A 96 17.70 14.74 3.90
C ARG A 96 18.60 13.51 3.91
N LYS A 97 19.33 13.27 2.80
CA LYS A 97 20.32 12.16 2.70
C LYS A 97 21.47 12.32 3.72
N LEU A 98 21.83 13.54 4.08
CA LEU A 98 22.80 13.84 5.14
C LEU A 98 22.20 13.79 6.55
N GLY A 99 20.94 13.37 6.70
CA GLY A 99 20.25 13.28 7.99
C GLY A 99 19.64 14.59 8.48
N TYR A 100 19.73 15.68 7.70
CA TYR A 100 19.01 16.90 8.02
C TYR A 100 17.53 16.70 7.75
N ARG A 101 16.76 16.51 8.82
CA ARG A 101 15.30 16.58 8.78
C ARG A 101 14.93 17.96 9.28
N ASN A 102 14.17 18.71 8.48
CA ASN A 102 13.60 19.95 8.97
C ASN A 102 12.60 19.60 10.09
N LEU A 103 13.06 19.71 11.33
CA LEU A 103 12.28 19.50 12.54
C LEU A 103 11.82 20.84 13.13
N ASP A 104 11.96 21.95 12.41
CA ASP A 104 11.42 23.26 12.80
C ASP A 104 9.89 23.25 12.64
N SER A 105 9.26 22.36 13.39
CA SER A 105 7.86 22.45 13.74
C SER A 105 7.80 23.57 14.78
N SER A 106 7.12 24.67 14.47
CA SER A 106 6.83 25.69 15.47
C SER A 106 6.30 25.02 16.74
N PRO A 107 6.69 25.44 17.96
CA PRO A 107 6.14 24.90 19.20
C PRO A 107 4.60 24.90 19.23
N GLU A 108 3.99 25.88 18.56
CA GLU A 108 2.54 25.99 18.38
C GLU A 108 1.97 24.84 17.52
N LEU A 109 2.70 24.45 16.46
CA LEU A 109 2.30 23.36 15.57
C LEU A 109 2.43 22.01 16.28
N VAL A 110 3.51 21.79 17.03
CA VAL A 110 3.69 20.56 17.83
C VAL A 110 2.55 20.42 18.83
N LYS A 111 2.27 21.48 19.61
CA LYS A 111 1.18 21.49 20.58
C LYS A 111 -0.17 21.15 19.94
N LYS A 112 -0.46 21.68 18.75
CA LYS A 112 -1.70 21.39 18.01
C LYS A 112 -1.80 19.93 17.53
N MET A 113 -0.68 19.25 17.27
CA MET A 113 -0.68 17.86 16.79
C MET A 113 -0.78 16.84 17.93
N GLU A 114 -0.37 17.22 19.14
CA GLU A 114 -0.41 16.37 20.33
C GLU A 114 -1.73 16.46 21.13
N GLU A 115 -2.52 17.53 20.92
CA GLU A 115 -3.88 17.71 21.45
C GLU A 115 -4.97 17.12 20.52
#